data_AF-A0AAF0IDV7-F1
#
_entry.id   AF-A0AAF0IDV7-F1
#
_cell.length_a   1.000
_cell.length_b   1.000
_cell.length_c   1.000
_cell.angle_alpha   90.00
_cell.angle_beta   90.00
_cell.angle_gamma   90.00
#
_symmetry.space_group_name_H-M   'P 1'
#
loop_
_entity.id
_entity.type
_entity.pdbx_description
1 polymer ?
#
loop_
_entity_poly.entity_id
_entity_poly.type
_entity_poly.pdbx_seq_one_letter_code
_entity_poly.pdbx_strand_id
1 'polypeptide(L)'
;MINADLNLGVPKKDEDIINNLKMNNIISDEIAHKLKTMKVFRNILVHRYGEIDDALAFKILTKNLNDFKIFIDVVNKLLKQVK
;
A
#
# COMPACT_ATOMS: atom_id res chain seq x y z
N MET A 1 -1.29 12.39 -9.29
CA MET A 1 -1.47 11.27 -8.33
C MET A 1 -2.12 10.15 -9.13
N ILE A 2 -1.50 8.95 -9.25
CA ILE A 2 -1.86 7.90 -10.24
C ILE A 2 -3.37 7.71 -10.43
N ASN A 3 -4.14 7.66 -9.34
CA ASN A 3 -5.59 7.51 -9.39
C ASN A 3 -6.32 8.66 -10.11
N ALA A 4 -5.92 9.91 -9.86
CA ALA A 4 -6.47 11.09 -10.53
C ALA A 4 -5.96 11.20 -11.97
N ASP A 5 -4.68 10.94 -12.19
CA ASP A 5 -4.04 11.07 -13.51
C ASP A 5 -4.63 10.05 -14.51
N LEU A 6 -5.04 8.88 -14.02
CA LEU A 6 -5.70 7.83 -14.81
C LEU A 6 -7.24 7.87 -14.72
N ASN A 7 -7.81 8.89 -14.07
CA ASN A 7 -9.25 9.10 -13.91
C ASN A 7 -10.01 7.87 -13.35
N LEU A 8 -9.44 7.20 -12.34
CA LEU A 8 -9.95 5.94 -11.78
C LEU A 8 -11.10 6.12 -10.78
N GLY A 9 -11.76 7.28 -10.79
CA GLY A 9 -12.79 7.67 -9.82
C GLY A 9 -12.26 8.46 -8.62
N VAL A 10 -13.17 9.02 -7.83
CA VAL A 10 -12.83 9.89 -6.68
C VAL A 10 -12.76 9.03 -5.40
N PRO A 11 -11.57 8.84 -4.81
CA PRO A 11 -11.43 8.09 -3.58
C PRO A 11 -11.96 8.91 -2.39
N LYS A 12 -12.77 8.29 -1.53
CA LYS A 12 -13.27 8.91 -0.29
C LYS A 12 -12.33 8.64 0.89
N LYS A 13 -11.59 7.54 0.83
CA LYS A 13 -10.57 7.10 1.80
C LYS A 13 -9.34 6.59 1.07
N ASP A 14 -8.18 6.55 1.72
CA ASP A 14 -6.95 6.05 1.06
C ASP A 14 -7.07 4.58 0.60
N GLU A 15 -7.96 3.80 1.21
CA GLU A 15 -8.18 2.42 0.80
C GLU A 15 -8.88 2.32 -0.56
N ASP A 16 -9.67 3.34 -0.91
CA ASP A 16 -10.32 3.44 -2.22
C ASP A 16 -9.29 3.60 -3.32
N ILE A 17 -8.15 4.27 -3.06
CA ILE A 17 -7.05 4.38 -4.02
C ILE A 17 -6.54 2.98 -4.37
N ILE A 18 -6.28 2.13 -3.36
CA ILE A 18 -5.80 0.77 -3.58
C ILE A 18 -6.85 -0.06 -4.32
N ASN A 19 -8.12 0.07 -3.95
CA ASN A 19 -9.22 -0.63 -4.61
C ASN A 19 -9.36 -0.22 -6.07
N ASN A 20 -9.30 1.08 -6.38
CA ASN A 20 -9.40 1.59 -7.74
C ASN A 20 -8.26 1.08 -8.63
N LEU A 21 -7.03 1.07 -8.12
CA LEU A 21 -5.88 0.50 -8.84
C LEU A 21 -6.07 -1.00 -9.10
N LYS A 22 -6.54 -1.76 -8.10
CA LYS A 22 -6.84 -3.19 -8.26
C LYS A 22 -7.95 -3.43 -9.30
N MET A 23 -9.07 -2.71 -9.19
CA MET A 23 -10.23 -2.88 -10.09
C MET A 23 -9.89 -2.58 -11.55
N ASN A 24 -8.93 -1.69 -11.79
CA ASN A 24 -8.43 -1.38 -13.12
C ASN A 24 -7.24 -2.27 -13.55
N ASN A 25 -6.97 -3.36 -12.83
CA ASN A 25 -5.89 -4.32 -13.09
C ASN A 25 -4.48 -3.69 -13.12
N ILE A 26 -4.31 -2.53 -12.46
CA ILE A 26 -3.04 -1.81 -12.37
C ILE A 26 -2.12 -2.48 -11.34
N ILE A 27 -2.68 -3.05 -10.28
CA ILE A 27 -1.96 -3.86 -9.30
C ILE A 27 -2.68 -5.20 -9.11
N SER A 28 -1.90 -6.25 -8.78
CA SER A 28 -2.48 -7.56 -8.48
C SER A 28 -3.21 -7.57 -7.13
N ASP A 29 -4.06 -8.58 -6.94
CA ASP A 29 -4.73 -8.83 -5.67
C ASP A 29 -3.74 -9.00 -4.51
N GLU A 30 -2.60 -9.66 -4.76
CA GLU A 30 -1.55 -9.85 -3.78
C GLU A 30 -0.95 -8.51 -3.32
N ILE A 31 -0.60 -7.64 -4.27
CA ILE A 31 -0.03 -6.32 -3.97
C ILE A 31 -1.07 -5.46 -3.24
N ALA A 32 -2.32 -5.47 -3.71
CA ALA A 32 -3.41 -4.73 -3.06
C ALA A 32 -3.60 -5.19 -1.60
N HIS A 33 -3.56 -6.50 -1.34
CA HIS A 33 -3.66 -7.05 0.01
C HIS A 33 -2.48 -6.62 0.89
N LYS A 34 -1.24 -6.70 0.40
CA LYS A 34 -0.04 -6.24 1.14
C LYS A 34 -0.14 -4.77 1.52
N LEU A 35 -0.54 -3.90 0.60
CA LEU A 35 -0.66 -2.46 0.85
C LEU A 35 -1.73 -2.13 1.90
N LYS A 36 -2.86 -2.84 1.88
CA LYS A 36 -3.88 -2.70 2.92
C LYS A 36 -3.35 -3.11 4.29
N THR A 37 -2.64 -4.23 4.38
CA THR A 37 -2.02 -4.70 5.64
C THR A 37 -0.99 -3.70 6.16
N MET A 38 -0.15 -3.14 5.29
CA MET A 38 0.81 -2.07 5.67
C MET A 38 0.10 -0.82 6.20
N LYS A 39 -1.02 -0.41 5.58
CA LYS A 39 -1.82 0.73 6.06
C LYS A 39 -2.41 0.47 7.44
N VAL A 40 -2.97 -0.73 7.67
CA VAL A 40 -3.48 -1.13 8.99
C VAL A 40 -2.38 -1.08 10.04
N PHE A 41 -1.19 -1.63 9.72
CA PHE A 41 -0.04 -1.59 10.61
C PHE A 41 0.42 -0.15 10.93
N ARG A 42 0.48 0.73 9.93
CA ARG A 42 0.77 2.16 10.14
C ARG A 42 -0.24 2.82 11.09
N ASN A 43 -1.53 2.48 10.96
CA ASN A 43 -2.55 3.04 11.84
C ASN A 43 -2.40 2.56 13.29
N ILE A 44 -2.02 1.29 13.48
CA ILE A 44 -1.68 0.74 14.81
C ILE A 44 -0.51 1.53 15.42
N LEU A 45 0.59 1.71 14.68
CA LEU A 45 1.77 2.45 15.15
C LEU A 45 1.46 3.91 15.51
N VAL A 46 0.66 4.60 14.70
CA VAL A 46 0.35 6.02 14.88
C VAL A 46 -0.63 6.25 16.02
N HIS A 47 -1.67 5.41 16.12
CA HIS A 47 -2.73 5.60 17.11
C HIS A 47 -2.46 4.86 18.42
N ARG A 48 -1.35 4.11 18.53
CA ARG A 48 -0.97 3.32 19.72
C ARG A 48 -2.18 2.57 20.31
N TYR A 49 -2.94 1.87 19.47
CA TYR A 49 -4.03 1.01 19.95
C TYR A 49 -3.42 -0.15 20.77
N GLY A 50 -3.15 0.11 22.07
CA GLY A 50 -2.45 -0.78 23.01
C GLY A 50 -0.97 -0.43 23.23
N GLU A 51 -0.37 -1.01 24.28
CA GLU A 51 1.08 -1.16 24.43
C GLU A 51 1.60 -2.04 23.29
N ILE A 52 1.85 -1.44 22.14
CA ILE A 52 2.54 -2.14 21.05
C ILE A 52 3.92 -2.48 21.58
N ASP A 53 4.21 -3.77 21.66
CA ASP A 53 5.56 -4.27 21.93
C ASP A 53 6.48 -3.80 20.81
N ASP A 54 7.37 -2.86 21.14
CA ASP A 54 8.35 -2.28 20.23
C ASP A 54 9.22 -3.38 19.56
N ALA A 55 9.50 -4.49 20.26
CA ALA A 55 10.24 -5.62 19.71
C ALA A 55 9.43 -6.36 18.63
N LEU A 56 8.12 -6.52 18.83
CA LEU A 56 7.23 -7.08 17.81
C LEU A 56 7.12 -6.16 16.60
N ALA A 57 6.97 -4.85 16.82
CA ALA A 57 6.92 -3.85 15.74
C ALA A 57 8.22 -3.86 14.93
N PHE A 58 9.38 -3.86 15.60
CA PHE A 58 10.69 -3.94 14.96
C PHE A 58 10.85 -5.22 14.12
N LYS A 59 10.42 -6.37 14.65
CA LYS A 59 10.46 -7.66 13.93
C LYS A 59 9.57 -7.65 12.68
N ILE A 60 8.37 -7.09 12.75
CA ILE A 60 7.46 -7.00 11.60
C ILE A 60 8.04 -6.07 10.53
N LEU A 61 8.56 -4.91 10.94
CA LEU A 61 9.18 -3.95 10.03
C LEU A 61 10.37 -4.58 9.31
N THR A 62 11.31 -5.16 10.05
CA THR A 62 12.53 -5.76 9.48
C THR A 62 12.24 -6.95 8.56
N LYS A 63 11.26 -7.80 8.90
CA LYS A 63 10.86 -8.95 8.07
C LYS A 63 10.25 -8.53 6.73
N ASN A 64 9.52 -7.41 6.71
CA ASN A 64 8.73 -7.00 5.55
C ASN A 64 9.37 -5.82 4.77
N LEU A 65 10.62 -5.44 5.05
CA LEU A 65 11.29 -4.34 4.32
C LEU A 65 11.31 -4.56 2.81
N ASN A 66 11.38 -5.82 2.36
CA ASN A 66 11.36 -6.15 0.94
C ASN A 66 10.03 -5.81 0.24
N ASP A 67 8.92 -5.69 0.98
CA ASP A 67 7.64 -5.30 0.38
C ASP A 67 7.67 -3.86 -0.16
N PHE A 68 8.47 -2.96 0.44
CA PHE A 68 8.70 -1.63 -0.10
C PHE A 68 9.37 -1.68 -1.47
N LYS A 69 10.37 -2.57 -1.63
CA LYS A 69 11.05 -2.75 -2.92
C LYS A 69 10.09 -3.27 -3.99
N ILE A 70 9.30 -4.28 -3.65
CA ILE A 70 8.26 -4.82 -4.55
C ILE A 70 7.29 -3.72 -4.97
N PHE A 71 6.82 -2.90 -4.02
CA PHE A 71 5.90 -1.81 -4.33
C PHE A 71 6.53 -0.74 -5.23
N ILE A 72 7.78 -0.34 -4.97
CA ILE A 72 8.53 0.60 -5.81
C ILE A 72 8.65 0.05 -7.24
N ASP A 73 8.99 -1.23 -7.40
CA ASP A 73 9.12 -1.86 -8.72
C ASP A 73 7.78 -1.88 -9.48
N VAL A 74 6.68 -2.14 -8.78
CA VAL A 74 5.32 -2.07 -9.35
C VAL A 74 5.00 -0.66 -9.82
N VAL A 75 5.21 0.35 -8.98
CA VAL A 75 4.96 1.76 -9.35
C VAL A 75 5.83 2.18 -10.54
N ASN A 76 7.10 1.80 -10.55
CA ASN A 76 8.00 2.09 -11.67
C ASN A 76 7.55 1.43 -12.97
N LYS A 77 7.06 0.19 -12.92
CA LYS A 77 6.50 -0.50 -14.09
C LYS A 77 5.27 0.23 -14.62
N LEU A 78 4.40 0.70 -13.72
CA LEU A 78 3.22 1.49 -14.10
C LEU A 78 3.59 2.80 -14.78
N LEU A 79 4.52 3.56 -14.21
CA LEU A 79 4.96 4.83 -14.80
C LEU A 79 5.60 4.67 -16.19
N LYS A 80 6.18 3.50 -16.50
CA LYS A 80 6.69 3.19 -17.85
C LYS A 80 5.59 2.87 -18.86
N GLN A 81 4.45 2.32 -18.42
CA GLN A 81 3.33 1.96 -19.29
C GLN A 81 2.43 3.16 -19.63
N VAL A 82 2.52 4.24 -18.85
CA VAL A 82 1.76 5.49 -19.03
C VAL A 82 2.54 6.51 -19.88
N LYS A 83 3.75 6.17 -20.34
CA LYS A 83 4.54 6.99 -21.28
C LYS A 83 4.21 6.70 -22.73
#